data_AF-A7IZE9-F1
#
_entry.id   AF-A7IZE9-F1
#
_cell.length_a   1.000
_cell.length_b   1.000
_cell.length_c   1.000
_cell.angle_alpha   90.00
_cell.angle_beta   90.00
_cell.angle_gamma   90.00
#
_symmetry.space_group_name_H-M   'P 1'
#
loop_
_entity.id
_entity.type
_entity.pdbx_description
1 polymer ?
#
loop_
_entity_poly.entity_id
_entity_poly.type
_entity_poly.pdbx_seq_one_letter_code
_entity_poly.pdbx_strand_id
1 'polypeptide(L)'
;MKFIIALAALIAVACALPVSNDNFRHEFDHMIVNTATQRFHEIEKFLLHITHEVDDLEKTGNKDEKARLLRELTVSEAFIEGSRGYFQRELKRTDLDLLEKFNFEAALATGDLLLKDLKALQKRVQDSE
;
A
#
# COMPACT_ATOMS: atom_id res chain seq x y z
N MET A 1 -11.91 -0.40 -4.56
CA MET A 1 -11.78 0.31 -3.26
C MET A 1 -12.49 -0.45 -2.13
N LYS A 2 -13.82 -0.65 -2.12
CA LYS A 2 -14.49 -1.45 -1.04
C LYS A 2 -13.88 -2.84 -0.78
N PHE A 3 -13.34 -3.48 -1.81
CA PHE A 3 -12.70 -4.80 -1.69
C PHE A 3 -11.32 -4.78 -1.00
N ILE A 4 -10.60 -3.65 -0.99
CA ILE A 4 -9.27 -3.54 -0.36
C ILE A 4 -9.42 -3.57 1.15
N ILE A 5 -10.36 -2.79 1.69
CA ILE A 5 -10.68 -2.78 3.12
C ILE A 5 -11.07 -4.18 3.60
N ALA A 6 -11.77 -4.97 2.77
CA ALA A 6 -12.12 -6.34 3.10
C ALA A 6 -10.90 -7.28 3.17
N LEU A 7 -9.92 -7.10 2.26
CA LEU A 7 -8.68 -7.90 2.29
C LEU A 7 -7.79 -7.51 3.47
N ALA A 8 -7.64 -6.21 3.75
CA ALA A 8 -6.90 -5.72 4.92
C ALA A 8 -7.54 -6.17 6.24
N ALA A 9 -8.87 -6.23 6.31
CA ALA A 9 -9.57 -6.77 7.48
C ALA A 9 -9.30 -8.27 7.69
N LEU A 10 -9.21 -9.05 6.62
CA LEU A 10 -8.81 -10.47 6.70
C LEU A 10 -7.37 -10.63 7.21
N ILE A 11 -6.44 -9.77 6.76
CA ILE A 11 -5.06 -9.74 7.26
C ILE A 11 -5.05 -9.38 8.75
N ALA A 12 -5.81 -8.38 9.19
CA ALA A 12 -5.86 -7.97 10.60
C ALA A 12 -6.35 -9.10 11.52
N VAL A 13 -7.31 -9.92 11.07
CA VAL A 13 -7.80 -11.09 11.81
C VAL A 13 -6.75 -12.21 11.84
N ALA A 14 -6.06 -12.46 10.73
CA ALA A 14 -4.97 -13.43 10.65
C ALA A 14 -3.79 -13.03 11.57
N CYS A 15 -3.49 -11.73 11.62
CA CYS A 15 -2.49 -11.10 12.48
C CYS A 15 -2.78 -11.21 14.00
N ALA A 16 -4.05 -11.25 14.40
CA ALA A 16 -4.42 -11.29 15.83
C ALA A 16 -4.17 -12.64 16.52
N LEU A 17 -3.82 -13.70 15.77
CA LEU A 17 -3.52 -15.00 16.36
C LEU A 17 -2.18 -14.95 17.10
N PRO A 18 -2.12 -15.38 18.37
CA PRO A 18 -0.87 -15.36 19.14
C PRO A 18 0.17 -16.22 18.42
N VAL A 19 1.26 -15.57 18.01
CA VAL A 19 2.45 -16.23 17.44
C VAL A 19 3.07 -17.04 18.57
N SER A 20 2.74 -18.32 18.65
CA SER A 20 3.32 -19.22 19.64
C SER A 20 4.71 -19.63 19.19
N ASN A 21 5.73 -18.81 19.46
CA ASN A 21 7.13 -19.21 19.67
C ASN A 21 7.99 -17.96 19.89
N ASP A 22 8.98 -18.05 20.80
CA ASP A 22 10.02 -17.06 21.16
C ASP A 22 10.91 -16.57 19.98
N ASN A 23 10.47 -16.74 18.73
CA ASN A 23 11.24 -16.41 17.55
C ASN A 23 10.93 -14.96 17.13
N PHE A 24 11.82 -14.05 17.53
CA PHE A 24 11.85 -12.65 17.13
C PHE A 24 11.56 -12.44 15.63
N ARG A 25 11.96 -13.37 14.76
CA ARG A 25 11.72 -13.23 13.32
C ARG A 25 10.23 -13.24 12.96
N HIS A 26 9.44 -14.13 13.55
CA HIS A 26 8.00 -14.20 13.28
C HIS A 26 7.26 -12.97 13.84
N GLU A 27 7.66 -12.49 15.01
CA GLU A 27 7.13 -11.24 15.58
C GLU A 27 7.46 -10.03 14.69
N PHE A 28 8.69 -9.98 14.17
CA PHE A 28 9.11 -8.93 13.24
C PHE A 28 8.32 -8.99 11.93
N ASP A 29 8.15 -10.17 11.34
CA ASP A 29 7.38 -10.38 10.11
C ASP A 29 5.94 -9.90 10.29
N HIS A 30 5.32 -10.27 11.41
CA HIS A 30 3.99 -9.80 11.80
C HIS A 30 3.92 -8.26 11.95
N MET A 31 4.88 -7.67 12.66
CA MET A 31 4.96 -6.21 12.82
C MET A 31 5.08 -5.49 11.48
N ILE A 32 5.91 -6.00 10.56
CA ILE A 32 6.12 -5.38 9.26
C ILE A 32 4.88 -5.48 8.38
N VAL A 33 4.20 -6.63 8.35
CA VAL A 33 2.92 -6.77 7.64
C VAL A 33 1.89 -5.78 8.18
N ASN A 34 1.73 -5.70 9.49
CA ASN A 34 0.79 -4.78 10.11
C ASN A 34 1.13 -3.31 9.78
N THR A 35 2.41 -2.94 9.90
CA THR A 35 2.88 -1.58 9.58
C THR A 35 2.61 -1.23 8.13
N ALA A 36 2.94 -2.12 7.20
CA ALA A 36 2.70 -1.88 5.78
C ALA A 36 1.20 -1.79 5.48
N THR A 37 0.38 -2.67 6.05
CA THR A 37 -1.08 -2.65 5.87
C THR A 37 -1.70 -1.35 6.37
N GLN A 38 -1.24 -0.84 7.51
CA GLN A 38 -1.67 0.48 8.02
C GLN A 38 -1.28 1.61 7.07
N ARG A 39 -0.02 1.61 6.57
CA ARG A 39 0.43 2.61 5.59
C ARG A 39 -0.31 2.50 4.26
N PHE A 40 -0.64 1.29 3.82
CA PHE A 40 -1.48 1.07 2.64
C PHE A 40 -2.88 1.65 2.81
N HIS A 41 -3.48 1.53 4.00
CA HIS A 41 -4.76 2.17 4.31
C HIS A 41 -4.67 3.71 4.31
N GLU A 42 -3.57 4.26 4.83
CA GLU A 42 -3.31 5.71 4.75
C GLU A 42 -3.17 6.19 3.30
N ILE A 43 -2.46 5.42 2.46
CA ILE A 43 -2.32 5.72 1.04
C ILE A 43 -3.67 5.60 0.31
N GLU A 44 -4.49 4.61 0.62
CA GLU A 44 -5.84 4.50 0.03
C GLU A 44 -6.68 5.74 0.34
N LYS A 45 -6.69 6.19 1.60
CA LYS A 45 -7.38 7.43 2.00
C LYS A 45 -6.82 8.66 1.29
N PHE A 46 -5.50 8.73 1.17
CA PHE A 46 -4.83 9.80 0.45
C PHE A 46 -5.24 9.83 -1.03
N LEU A 47 -5.23 8.68 -1.72
CA LEU A 47 -5.65 8.59 -3.13
C LEU A 47 -7.12 9.01 -3.32
N LEU A 48 -8.00 8.64 -2.38
CA LEU A 48 -9.39 9.09 -2.37
C LEU A 48 -9.49 10.61 -2.24
N HIS A 49 -8.71 11.21 -1.34
CA HIS A 49 -8.71 12.66 -1.15
C HIS A 49 -8.18 13.39 -2.38
N ILE A 50 -7.03 12.97 -2.90
CA ILE A 50 -6.36 13.60 -4.04
C ILE A 50 -7.16 13.47 -5.31
N THR A 51 -7.98 12.41 -5.47
CA THR A 51 -8.86 12.29 -6.64
C THR A 51 -9.74 13.53 -6.83
N HIS A 52 -10.23 14.13 -5.74
CA HIS A 52 -10.99 15.37 -5.81
C HIS A 52 -10.13 16.59 -6.14
N GLU A 53 -8.90 16.66 -5.62
CA GLU A 53 -7.96 17.73 -5.97
C GLU A 53 -7.56 17.68 -7.45
N VAL A 54 -7.41 16.49 -8.03
CA VAL A 54 -7.15 16.33 -9.47
C VAL A 54 -8.32 16.85 -10.30
N ASP A 55 -9.56 16.59 -9.90
CA ASP A 55 -10.74 17.10 -10.60
C ASP A 55 -10.79 18.65 -10.61
N ASP A 56 -10.28 19.30 -9.56
CA ASP A 56 -10.18 20.76 -9.49
C ASP A 56 -8.94 21.30 -10.22
N LEU A 57 -7.82 20.57 -10.19
CA LEU A 57 -6.65 20.88 -11.00
C LEU A 57 -6.98 20.86 -12.49
N GLU A 58 -7.73 19.87 -12.96
CA GLU A 58 -8.18 19.74 -14.37
C GLU A 58 -9.02 20.94 -14.83
N LYS A 59 -9.63 21.70 -13.91
CA LYS A 59 -10.39 22.92 -14.22
C LYS A 59 -9.55 24.18 -14.16
N THR A 60 -8.52 24.20 -13.32
CA THR A 60 -7.76 25.43 -12.99
C THR A 60 -6.43 25.52 -13.73
N GLY A 61 -5.83 24.39 -14.10
CA GLY A 61 -4.49 24.33 -14.70
C GLY A 61 -3.38 24.84 -13.77
N ASN A 62 -3.59 24.78 -12.46
CA ASN A 62 -2.66 25.32 -11.49
C ASN A 62 -1.36 24.49 -11.42
N LYS A 63 -0.27 25.04 -11.97
CA LYS A 63 1.03 24.36 -12.02
C LYS A 63 1.64 24.05 -10.66
N ASP A 64 1.43 24.90 -9.65
CA ASP A 64 1.98 24.69 -8.31
C ASP A 64 1.27 23.52 -7.60
N GLU A 65 -0.05 23.42 -7.79
CA GLU A 65 -0.86 22.31 -7.30
C GLU A 65 -0.50 21.01 -8.02
N LYS A 66 -0.38 21.04 -9.35
CA LYS A 66 0.13 19.89 -10.14
C LYS A 66 1.47 19.40 -9.60
N ALA A 67 2.41 20.30 -9.34
CA ALA A 67 3.72 19.95 -8.81
C ALA A 67 3.65 19.37 -7.40
N ARG A 68 2.76 19.88 -6.53
CA ARG A 68 2.50 19.32 -5.19
C ARG A 68 1.97 17.89 -5.30
N LEU A 69 0.92 17.70 -6.08
CA LEU A 69 0.26 16.41 -6.27
C LEU A 69 1.24 15.34 -6.79
N LEU A 70 2.05 15.68 -7.79
CA LEU A 70 3.04 14.74 -8.33
C LEU A 70 4.10 14.35 -7.30
N ARG A 71 4.54 15.27 -6.44
CA ARG A 71 5.51 14.95 -5.37
C ARG A 71 4.91 13.98 -4.36
N GLU A 72 3.70 14.25 -3.90
CA GLU A 72 3.03 13.41 -2.89
C GLU A 72 2.73 12.01 -3.46
N LEU A 73 2.24 11.92 -4.69
CA LEU A 73 2.03 10.65 -5.37
C LEU A 73 3.35 9.88 -5.57
N THR A 74 4.44 10.55 -5.90
CA THR A 74 5.77 9.92 -6.05
C THR A 74 6.27 9.33 -4.72
N VAL A 75 6.05 10.02 -3.60
CA VAL A 75 6.42 9.51 -2.27
C VAL A 75 5.61 8.26 -1.92
N SER A 76 4.30 8.27 -2.18
CA SER A 76 3.44 7.11 -1.98
C SER A 76 3.82 5.94 -2.89
N GLU A 77 4.20 6.20 -4.15
CA GLU A 77 4.70 5.19 -5.08
C GLU A 77 5.96 4.52 -4.55
N ALA A 78 6.95 5.32 -4.14
CA ALA A 78 8.23 4.82 -3.63
C ALA A 78 8.03 3.94 -2.39
N PHE A 79 7.09 4.31 -1.50
CA PHE A 79 6.72 3.47 -0.36
C PHE A 79 6.15 2.12 -0.83
N ILE A 80 5.15 2.14 -1.71
CA ILE A 80 4.50 0.91 -2.19
C ILE A 80 5.52 0.00 -2.90
N GLU A 81 6.35 0.54 -3.80
CA GLU A 81 7.36 -0.25 -4.50
C GLU A 81 8.40 -0.84 -3.55
N GLY A 82 8.84 -0.06 -2.55
CA GLY A 82 9.73 -0.54 -1.49
C GLY A 82 9.13 -1.71 -0.69
N SER A 83 7.88 -1.56 -0.24
CA SER A 83 7.15 -2.61 0.49
C SER A 83 6.94 -3.86 -0.36
N ARG A 84 6.53 -3.71 -1.63
CA ARG A 84 6.36 -4.84 -2.56
C ARG A 84 7.66 -5.60 -2.77
N GLY A 85 8.75 -4.87 -3.02
CA GLY A 85 10.06 -5.46 -3.19
C GLY A 85 10.54 -6.21 -1.94
N TYR A 86 10.21 -5.71 -0.74
CA TYR A 86 10.45 -6.42 0.51
C TYR A 86 9.64 -7.72 0.59
N PHE A 87 8.32 -7.67 0.44
CA PHE A 87 7.45 -8.86 0.53
C PHE A 87 7.79 -9.93 -0.51
N GLN A 88 8.14 -9.55 -1.74
CA GLN A 88 8.60 -10.48 -2.78
C GLN A 88 9.89 -11.21 -2.41
N ARG A 89 10.78 -10.58 -1.63
CA ARG A 89 11.99 -11.24 -1.12
C ARG A 89 11.65 -12.16 0.05
N GLU A 90 10.83 -11.69 0.98
CA GLU A 90 10.43 -12.47 2.15
C GLU A 90 9.67 -13.73 1.76
N LEU A 91 8.79 -13.69 0.76
CA LEU A 91 8.07 -14.86 0.26
C LEU A 91 8.95 -16.00 -0.29
N LYS A 92 10.24 -15.74 -0.53
CA LYS A 92 11.21 -16.77 -0.98
C LYS A 92 11.82 -17.54 0.19
N ARG A 93 11.58 -17.12 1.42
CA ARG A 93 12.08 -17.78 2.62
C ARG A 93 11.41 -19.14 2.81
N THR A 94 12.19 -20.10 3.30
CA THR A 94 11.75 -21.48 3.51
C THR A 94 11.21 -21.72 4.92
N ASP A 95 11.44 -20.79 5.84
CA ASP A 95 11.04 -20.87 7.24
C ASP A 95 9.66 -20.25 7.53
N LEU A 96 8.98 -19.71 6.51
CA LEU A 96 7.66 -19.13 6.66
C LEU A 96 6.62 -20.21 6.94
N ASP A 97 5.80 -19.98 7.96
CA ASP A 97 4.58 -20.77 8.13
C ASP A 97 3.49 -20.36 7.11
N LEU A 98 2.39 -21.11 7.11
CA LEU A 98 1.28 -20.87 6.18
C LEU A 98 0.62 -19.49 6.39
N LEU A 99 0.53 -19.04 7.64
CA LEU A 99 -0.11 -17.78 8.01
C LEU A 99 0.76 -16.60 7.58
N GLU A 100 2.06 -16.67 7.81
CA GLU A 100 3.03 -15.66 7.38
C GLU A 100 3.07 -15.55 5.85
N LYS A 101 3.10 -16.70 5.17
CA LYS A 101 3.05 -16.72 3.72
C LYS A 101 1.79 -16.05 3.19
N PHE A 102 0.62 -16.39 3.75
CA PHE A 102 -0.64 -15.74 3.41
C PHE A 102 -0.61 -14.23 3.66
N ASN A 103 -0.11 -13.81 4.82
CA ASN A 103 -0.01 -12.41 5.21
C ASN A 103 0.88 -11.60 4.24
N PHE A 104 2.03 -12.15 3.85
CA PHE A 104 2.90 -11.53 2.85
C PHE A 104 2.28 -11.50 1.45
N GLU A 105 1.64 -12.59 1.02
CA GLU A 105 0.92 -12.63 -0.27
C GLU A 105 -0.21 -11.60 -0.32
N ALA A 106 -0.99 -11.47 0.77
CA ALA A 106 -2.10 -10.54 0.87
C ALA A 106 -1.62 -9.07 0.92
N ALA A 107 -0.52 -8.79 1.64
CA ALA A 107 0.10 -7.47 1.64
C ALA A 107 0.66 -7.12 0.25
N LEU A 108 1.29 -8.08 -0.43
CA LEU A 108 1.79 -7.89 -1.80
C LEU A 108 0.66 -7.57 -2.78
N ALA A 109 -0.43 -8.35 -2.74
CA ALA A 109 -1.60 -8.13 -3.60
C ALA A 109 -2.27 -6.77 -3.32
N THR A 110 -2.33 -6.35 -2.06
CA THR A 110 -2.82 -5.02 -1.66
C THR A 110 -1.94 -3.92 -2.25
N GLY A 111 -0.61 -4.05 -2.12
CA GLY A 111 0.34 -3.12 -2.70
C GLY A 111 0.27 -3.04 -4.22
N ASP A 112 0.11 -4.17 -4.91
CA ASP A 112 -0.07 -4.22 -6.37
C ASP A 112 -1.28 -3.42 -6.84
N LEU A 113 -2.41 -3.54 -6.13
CA LEU A 113 -3.64 -2.86 -6.48
C LEU A 113 -3.56 -1.36 -6.20
N LEU A 114 -3.01 -0.96 -5.04
CA LEU A 114 -2.78 0.45 -4.74
C LEU A 114 -1.81 1.11 -5.73
N LEU A 115 -0.75 0.40 -6.13
CA LEU A 115 0.19 0.91 -7.12
C LEU A 115 -0.49 1.19 -8.47
N LYS A 116 -1.40 0.31 -8.89
CA LYS A 116 -2.17 0.50 -10.12
C LYS A 116 -3.04 1.76 -10.05
N ASP A 117 -3.80 1.92 -8.95
CA ASP A 117 -4.69 3.08 -8.75
C ASP A 117 -3.87 4.38 -8.67
N LEU A 118 -2.74 4.35 -7.97
CA LEU A 118 -1.81 5.47 -7.87
C LEU A 118 -1.25 5.88 -9.24
N LYS A 119 -0.77 4.92 -10.04
CA LYS A 119 -0.23 5.20 -11.39
C LYS A 119 -1.28 5.77 -12.33
N ALA A 120 -2.52 5.31 -12.22
CA ALA A 120 -3.64 5.89 -12.97
C ALA A 120 -3.88 7.36 -12.58
N LEU A 121 -3.81 7.69 -11.29
CA LEU A 121 -4.00 9.05 -10.79
C LEU A 121 -2.82 9.97 -11.15
N GLN A 122 -1.58 9.50 -11.03
CA GLN A 122 -0.38 10.22 -11.50
C GLN A 122 -0.50 10.60 -12.97
N LYS A 123 -0.93 9.66 -13.82
CA LYS A 123 -1.13 9.93 -15.24
C LYS A 123 -2.17 11.04 -15.46
N ARG A 124 -3.29 11.01 -14.75
CA ARG A 124 -4.29 12.09 -14.83
C ARG A 124 -3.69 13.45 -14.50
N VAL A 125 -2.93 13.55 -13.41
CA VAL A 125 -2.27 14.80 -13.00
C VAL A 125 -1.25 15.26 -14.05
N GLN A 126 -0.50 14.34 -14.66
CA GLN A 126 0.46 14.66 -15.73
C GLN A 126 -0.25 15.20 -16.97
N ASP A 127 -1.40 14.64 -17.31
CA ASP A 127 -2.21 15.00 -18.49
C ASP A 127 -3.08 16.25 -18.26
N SER A 128 -3.24 16.75 -17.02
CA SER A 128 -3.94 18.02 -16.73
C SER A 128 -3.12 19.22 -17.24
N GLU A 129 -3.66 19.98 -18.20
CA GLU A 129 -3.00 21.15 -18.84
C GLU A 129 -2.86 22.37 -17.91
#